data_AF-A0A2M6GL28-F1
#
_entry.id   AF-A0A2M6GL28-F1
#
_cell.length_a   1.000
_cell.length_b   1.000
_cell.length_c   1.000
_cell.angle_alpha   90.00
_cell.angle_beta   90.00
_cell.angle_gamma   90.00
#
_symmetry.space_group_name_H-M   'P 1'
#
loop_
_entity.id
_entity.type
_entity.pdbx_description
1 polymer ?
#
loop_
_entity_poly.entity_id
_entity_poly.type
_entity_poly.pdbx_seq_one_letter_code
_entity_poly.pdbx_strand_id
1 'polypeptide(L)'
;LPDITLELVQEETAEKIHALMYGLTGRNLTKSISRSLRKAVKEIARFKRITKDSKAEIDLHFYLLRLIFDNFTGQFESSYKSFFTATARLVVRTMQLIRKNLHEDYHLEYKADLDNFLYQLNSRSKKNHLSFALPPEFVLESQ
;
A
#
# COMPACT_ATOMS: atom_id res chain seq x y z
N LEU A 1 25.67 -15.50 14.85
CA LEU A 1 24.68 -15.03 13.85
C LEU A 1 24.83 -13.52 13.81
N PRO A 2 25.00 -12.87 12.64
CA PRO A 2 24.99 -11.40 12.60
C PRO A 2 23.69 -10.92 13.23
N ASP A 3 23.76 -9.90 14.08
CA ASP A 3 22.58 -9.28 14.69
C ASP A 3 21.68 -8.75 13.56
N ILE A 4 20.57 -9.44 13.32
CA ILE A 4 19.60 -9.05 12.32
C ILE A 4 18.90 -7.79 12.85
N THR A 5 19.18 -6.64 12.23
CA THR A 5 18.57 -5.36 12.61
C THR A 5 17.19 -5.20 11.98
N LEU A 6 16.35 -4.36 12.59
CA LEU A 6 15.04 -3.98 12.05
C LEU A 6 15.18 -3.41 10.62
N GLU A 7 16.18 -2.54 10.43
CA GLU A 7 16.47 -1.88 9.16
C GLU A 7 16.80 -2.88 8.05
N LEU A 8 17.69 -3.85 8.33
CA LEU A 8 18.04 -4.89 7.35
C LEU A 8 16.81 -5.70 6.93
N VAL A 9 15.97 -6.09 7.89
CA VAL A 9 14.75 -6.87 7.60
C VAL A 9 13.73 -6.04 6.81
N GLN A 10 13.69 -4.73 7.04
CA GLN A 10 12.83 -3.80 6.33
C GLN A 10 13.31 -3.61 4.89
N GLU A 11 14.61 -3.38 4.69
CA GLU A 11 15.25 -3.26 3.37
C GLU A 11 15.03 -4.52 2.54
N GLU A 12 15.35 -5.70 3.08
CA GLU A 12 15.10 -6.97 2.37
C GLU A 12 13.62 -7.16 2.00
N THR A 13 12.71 -6.69 2.85
CA THR A 13 11.27 -6.78 2.58
C THR A 13 10.88 -5.82 1.46
N ALA A 14 11.42 -4.60 1.45
CA ALA A 14 11.22 -3.64 0.38
C ALA A 14 11.75 -4.17 -0.96
N GLU A 15 12.94 -4.78 -1.00
CA GLU A 15 13.49 -5.42 -2.19
C GLU A 15 12.59 -6.55 -2.72
N LYS A 16 12.10 -7.43 -1.83
CA LYS A 16 11.15 -8.50 -2.20
C LYS A 16 9.87 -7.92 -2.77
N ILE A 17 9.34 -6.85 -2.19
CA ILE A 17 8.17 -6.13 -2.71
C ILE A 17 8.46 -5.57 -4.10
N HIS A 18 9.60 -4.90 -4.28
CA HIS A 18 10.01 -4.31 -5.55
C HIS A 18 10.09 -5.37 -6.64
N ALA A 19 10.80 -6.47 -6.38
CA ALA A 19 10.94 -7.59 -7.31
C ALA A 19 9.59 -8.22 -7.67
N LEU A 20 8.66 -8.35 -6.72
CA LEU A 20 7.32 -8.86 -6.98
C LEU A 20 6.52 -7.95 -7.92
N MET A 21 6.67 -6.62 -7.79
CA MET A 21 5.93 -5.63 -8.57
C MET A 21 6.54 -5.41 -9.96
N TYR A 22 7.87 -5.32 -10.08
CA TYR A 22 8.59 -5.09 -11.35
C TYR A 22 8.93 -6.36 -12.12
N GLY A 23 8.96 -7.53 -11.47
CA GLY A 23 9.19 -8.82 -12.14
C GLY A 23 8.04 -9.26 -13.05
N LEU A 24 7.03 -8.42 -13.25
CA LEU A 24 5.86 -8.69 -14.06
C LEU A 24 6.13 -8.41 -15.54
N THR A 25 6.49 -9.44 -16.29
CA THR A 25 6.59 -9.38 -17.76
C THR A 25 5.53 -10.28 -18.42
N GLY A 26 5.04 -9.88 -19.60
CA GLY A 26 4.23 -10.74 -20.49
C GLY A 26 2.75 -10.35 -20.70
N ARG A 27 2.06 -11.14 -21.55
CA ARG A 27 0.73 -10.86 -22.16
C ARG A 27 -0.44 -10.64 -21.18
N ASN A 28 -0.28 -10.87 -19.88
CA ASN A 28 -1.37 -10.83 -18.89
C ASN A 28 -1.04 -9.96 -17.66
N LEU A 29 -0.45 -8.78 -17.90
CA LEU A 29 -0.04 -7.82 -16.86
C LEU A 29 -1.12 -7.56 -15.80
N THR A 30 -2.39 -7.37 -16.20
CA THR A 30 -3.45 -7.08 -15.21
C THR A 30 -3.76 -8.25 -14.26
N LYS A 31 -3.69 -9.51 -14.74
CA LYS A 31 -3.91 -10.67 -13.86
C LYS A 31 -2.70 -10.95 -12.97
N SER A 32 -1.50 -10.70 -13.49
CA SER A 32 -0.27 -10.91 -12.74
C SER A 32 -0.08 -9.83 -11.67
N ILE A 33 -0.42 -8.57 -11.94
CA ILE A 33 -0.25 -7.47 -10.99
C ILE A 33 -1.13 -7.60 -9.75
N SER A 34 -2.40 -7.99 -9.89
CA SER A 34 -3.26 -8.28 -8.73
C SER A 34 -2.74 -9.45 -7.89
N ARG A 35 -2.02 -10.40 -8.49
CA ARG A 35 -1.39 -11.51 -7.77
C ARG A 35 -0.12 -11.04 -7.06
N SER A 36 0.72 -10.25 -7.72
CA SER A 36 1.93 -9.67 -7.12
C SER A 36 1.61 -8.76 -5.96
N LEU A 37 0.60 -7.88 -6.07
CA LEU A 37 0.13 -7.06 -4.96
C LEU A 37 -0.25 -7.91 -3.74
N ARG A 38 -0.99 -9.02 -3.94
CA ARG A 38 -1.32 -9.95 -2.84
C ARG A 38 -0.09 -10.62 -2.23
N LYS A 39 0.95 -10.90 -3.02
CA LYS A 39 2.21 -11.44 -2.50
C LYS A 39 2.99 -10.38 -1.72
N ALA A 40 3.09 -9.17 -2.23
CA ALA A 40 3.75 -8.05 -1.56
C ALA A 40 3.12 -7.78 -0.18
N VAL A 41 1.78 -7.71 -0.09
CA VAL A 41 1.07 -7.58 1.20
C VAL A 41 1.35 -8.74 2.16
N LYS A 42 1.57 -9.96 1.65
CA LYS A 42 1.95 -11.11 2.50
C LYS A 42 3.38 -10.97 3.03
N GLU A 43 4.31 -10.44 2.25
CA GLU A 43 5.67 -10.16 2.73
C GLU A 43 5.65 -9.09 3.83
N ILE A 44 4.86 -8.03 3.67
CA ILE A 44 4.64 -7.03 4.74
C ILE A 44 4.06 -7.69 6.01
N ALA A 45 3.03 -8.55 5.86
CA ALA A 45 2.45 -9.24 7.02
C ALA A 45 3.46 -10.21 7.68
N ARG A 46 4.39 -10.80 6.91
CA ARG A 46 5.49 -11.60 7.44
C ARG A 46 6.48 -10.73 8.20
N PHE A 47 6.90 -9.61 7.62
CA PHE A 47 7.73 -8.60 8.29
C PHE A 47 7.13 -8.21 9.65
N LYS A 48 5.87 -7.79 9.67
CA LYS A 48 5.16 -7.40 10.91
C LYS A 48 5.16 -8.50 11.96
N ARG A 49 5.00 -9.77 11.56
CA ARG A 49 5.02 -10.90 12.51
C ARG A 49 6.39 -11.12 13.13
N ILE A 50 7.46 -10.83 12.42
CA ILE A 50 8.84 -11.01 12.88
C ILE A 50 9.27 -9.83 13.75
N THR A 51 9.07 -8.61 13.26
CA THR A 51 9.62 -7.40 13.89
C THR A 51 8.71 -6.81 14.96
N LYS A 52 7.39 -7.07 14.85
CA LYS A 52 6.34 -6.43 15.66
C LYS A 52 6.29 -4.91 15.55
N ASP A 53 7.08 -4.29 14.68
CA ASP A 53 7.14 -2.85 14.52
C ASP A 53 5.98 -2.35 13.64
N SER A 54 5.19 -1.40 14.15
CA SER A 54 4.03 -0.86 13.41
C SER A 54 4.42 0.27 12.46
N LYS A 55 5.43 1.07 12.80
CA LYS A 55 5.85 2.19 11.96
C LYS A 55 6.54 1.67 10.70
N ALA A 56 7.45 0.73 10.82
CA ALA A 56 8.10 0.08 9.69
C ALA A 56 7.11 -0.73 8.81
N GLU A 57 6.06 -1.33 9.40
CA GLU A 57 4.96 -1.92 8.62
C GLU A 57 4.25 -0.87 7.77
N ILE A 58 3.93 0.29 8.35
CA ILE A 58 3.31 1.42 7.64
C ILE A 58 4.26 1.94 6.55
N ASP A 59 5.55 2.10 6.84
CA ASP A 59 6.51 2.57 5.84
C ASP A 59 6.61 1.61 4.64
N LEU A 60 6.52 0.29 4.87
CA LEU A 60 6.43 -0.70 3.79
C LEU A 60 5.10 -0.63 3.00
N HIS A 61 3.99 -0.27 3.67
CA HIS A 61 2.74 0.04 2.95
C HIS A 61 2.92 1.24 2.03
N PHE A 62 3.56 2.33 2.50
CA PHE A 62 3.84 3.50 1.68
C PHE A 62 4.77 3.19 0.52
N TYR A 63 5.82 2.40 0.76
CA TYR A 63 6.71 1.94 -0.29
C TYR A 63 5.93 1.23 -1.41
N LEU A 64 5.08 0.26 -1.05
CA LEU A 64 4.24 -0.46 -2.01
C LEU A 64 3.22 0.45 -2.71
N LEU A 65 2.59 1.37 -1.97
CA LEU A 65 1.63 2.32 -2.55
C LEU A 65 2.31 3.26 -3.54
N ARG A 66 3.46 3.86 -3.19
CA ARG A 66 4.25 4.72 -4.09
C ARG A 66 4.60 3.95 -5.37
N LEU A 67 5.11 2.72 -5.26
CA LEU A 67 5.36 1.88 -6.44
C LEU A 67 4.12 1.72 -7.33
N ILE A 68 2.94 1.47 -6.75
CA ILE A 68 1.67 1.32 -7.47
C ILE A 68 1.28 2.63 -8.17
N PHE A 69 1.27 3.74 -7.44
CA PHE A 69 0.79 5.02 -7.96
C PHE A 69 1.75 5.63 -9.00
N ASP A 70 3.05 5.38 -8.86
CA ASP A 70 4.05 5.93 -9.77
C ASP A 70 4.12 5.15 -11.10
N ASN A 71 3.84 3.84 -11.09
CA ASN A 71 4.14 2.96 -12.23
C ASN A 71 2.94 2.22 -12.81
N PHE A 72 1.86 2.05 -12.04
CA PHE A 72 0.82 1.08 -12.36
C PHE A 72 -0.60 1.67 -12.38
N THR A 73 -0.76 2.99 -12.30
CA THR A 73 -2.07 3.66 -12.36
C THR A 73 -2.82 3.41 -13.66
N GLY A 74 -2.13 3.16 -14.78
CA GLY A 74 -2.77 2.74 -16.03
C GLY A 74 -3.57 1.44 -15.89
N GLN A 75 -3.18 0.55 -14.96
CA GLN A 75 -3.94 -0.67 -14.66
C GLN A 75 -5.23 -0.41 -13.87
N PHE A 76 -5.39 0.78 -13.29
CA PHE A 76 -6.67 1.18 -12.71
C PHE A 76 -7.75 1.35 -13.77
N GLU A 77 -7.42 1.53 -15.06
CA GLU A 77 -8.38 1.62 -16.15
C GLU A 77 -8.70 0.27 -16.82
N SER A 78 -8.01 -0.81 -16.44
CA SER A 78 -8.28 -2.16 -16.95
C SER A 78 -9.69 -2.69 -16.64
N SER A 79 -10.26 -3.51 -17.53
CA SER A 79 -11.57 -4.17 -17.33
C SER A 79 -11.65 -5.02 -16.05
N TYR A 80 -10.51 -5.47 -15.52
CA TYR A 80 -10.47 -6.19 -14.25
C TYR A 80 -10.35 -5.24 -13.05
N LYS A 81 -11.41 -5.12 -12.25
CA LYS A 81 -11.43 -4.27 -11.04
C LYS A 81 -10.52 -4.74 -9.89
N SER A 82 -10.00 -5.97 -9.94
CA SER A 82 -9.31 -6.60 -8.81
C SER A 82 -8.09 -5.82 -8.33
N PHE A 83 -7.31 -5.25 -9.25
CA PHE A 83 -6.12 -4.46 -8.90
C PHE A 83 -6.51 -3.14 -8.22
N PHE A 84 -7.46 -2.42 -8.81
CA PHE A 84 -8.00 -1.18 -8.24
C PHE A 84 -8.59 -1.42 -6.84
N THR A 85 -9.48 -2.42 -6.70
CA THR A 85 -10.10 -2.73 -5.40
C THR A 85 -9.08 -3.14 -4.34
N ALA A 86 -8.05 -3.92 -4.71
CA ALA A 86 -7.00 -4.31 -3.77
C ALA A 86 -6.14 -3.11 -3.35
N THR A 87 -5.84 -2.19 -4.27
CA THR A 87 -5.07 -0.97 -3.97
C THR A 87 -5.88 -0.03 -3.06
N ALA A 88 -7.15 0.23 -3.38
CA ALA A 88 -8.02 1.05 -2.54
C ALA A 88 -8.15 0.47 -1.11
N ARG A 89 -8.21 -0.87 -0.99
CA ARG A 89 -8.23 -1.54 0.31
C ARG A 89 -6.90 -1.39 1.06
N LEU A 90 -5.77 -1.42 0.35
CA LEU A 90 -4.46 -1.17 0.94
C LEU A 90 -4.36 0.25 1.49
N VAL A 91 -4.81 1.27 0.75
CA VAL A 91 -4.87 2.67 1.23
C VAL A 91 -5.68 2.78 2.51
N VAL A 92 -6.93 2.29 2.52
CA VAL A 92 -7.80 2.32 3.71
C VAL A 92 -7.18 1.58 4.89
N ARG A 93 -6.58 0.41 4.66
CA ARG A 93 -5.88 -0.34 5.71
C ARG A 93 -4.70 0.43 6.28
N THR A 94 -3.95 1.15 5.44
CA THR A 94 -2.81 1.98 5.84
C THR A 94 -3.26 3.14 6.72
N MET A 95 -4.34 3.84 6.34
CA MET A 95 -4.94 4.89 7.18
C MET A 95 -5.37 4.36 8.55
N GLN A 96 -6.00 3.19 8.60
CA GLN A 96 -6.39 2.54 9.85
C GLN A 96 -5.19 2.13 10.71
N LEU A 97 -4.09 1.70 10.09
CA LEU A 97 -2.86 1.36 10.79
C LEU A 97 -2.21 2.60 11.42
N ILE A 98 -2.14 3.71 10.68
CA ILE A 98 -1.62 4.98 11.18
C ILE A 98 -2.41 5.42 12.40
N ARG A 99 -3.74 5.56 12.26
CA ARG A 99 -4.62 6.00 13.36
C ARG A 99 -4.51 5.12 14.60
N LYS A 100 -4.40 3.80 14.40
CA LYS A 100 -4.38 2.84 15.51
C LYS A 100 -3.04 2.79 16.25
N ASN A 101 -1.92 3.00 15.55
CA ASN A 101 -0.60 2.64 16.08
C ASN A 101 0.37 3.81 16.22
N LEU A 102 0.13 4.93 15.56
CA LEU A 102 1.05 6.08 15.58
C LEU A 102 0.42 7.27 16.29
N HIS A 103 1.26 8.02 16.99
CA HIS A 103 0.89 9.32 17.55
C HIS A 103 0.46 10.30 16.45
N GLU A 104 -0.42 11.24 16.77
CA GLU A 104 -0.99 12.20 15.83
C GLU A 104 0.06 13.02 15.07
N ASP A 105 1.21 13.31 15.70
CA ASP A 105 2.31 14.03 15.04
C ASP A 105 2.80 13.30 13.79
N TYR A 106 2.84 11.96 13.81
CA TYR A 106 3.21 11.17 12.65
C TYR A 106 2.15 11.21 11.55
N HIS A 107 0.89 11.53 11.86
CA HIS A 107 -0.18 11.55 10.86
C HIS A 107 0.07 12.66 9.83
N LEU A 108 0.70 13.77 10.26
CA LEU A 108 1.10 14.86 9.39
C LEU A 108 2.11 14.41 8.32
N GLU A 109 3.07 13.55 8.68
CA GLU A 109 4.08 13.02 7.75
C GLU A 109 3.45 12.24 6.59
N TYR A 110 2.35 11.52 6.88
CA TYR A 110 1.70 10.62 5.93
C TYR A 110 0.53 11.26 5.17
N LYS A 111 0.00 12.39 5.65
CA LYS A 111 -1.23 12.98 5.13
C LYS A 111 -1.13 13.34 3.66
N ALA A 112 -0.07 14.04 3.25
CA ALA A 112 0.06 14.54 1.88
C ALA A 112 0.02 13.38 0.85
N ASP A 113 0.75 12.30 1.12
CA ASP A 113 0.77 11.11 0.28
C ASP A 113 -0.58 10.36 0.29
N LEU A 114 -1.20 10.20 1.46
CA LEU A 114 -2.52 9.57 1.56
C LEU A 114 -3.58 10.34 0.79
N ASP A 115 -3.60 11.67 0.93
CA ASP A 115 -4.56 12.51 0.23
C ASP A 115 -4.35 12.44 -1.28
N ASN A 116 -3.09 12.40 -1.75
CA ASN A 116 -2.79 12.17 -3.16
C ASN A 116 -3.30 10.79 -3.64
N PHE A 117 -3.07 9.72 -2.88
CA PHE A 117 -3.57 8.39 -3.22
C PHE A 117 -5.10 8.35 -3.26
N LEU A 118 -5.75 8.96 -2.26
CA LEU A 118 -7.20 9.05 -2.18
C LEU A 118 -7.76 9.86 -3.33
N TYR A 119 -7.18 11.02 -3.65
CA TYR A 119 -7.58 11.83 -4.80
C TYR A 119 -7.53 11.04 -6.11
N GLN A 120 -6.42 10.35 -6.37
CA GLN A 120 -6.23 9.55 -7.57
C GLN A 120 -7.18 8.34 -7.68
N LEU A 121 -7.61 7.77 -6.56
CA LEU A 121 -8.61 6.69 -6.55
C LEU A 121 -10.03 7.24 -6.67
N ASN A 122 -10.32 8.38 -6.01
CA ASN A 122 -11.63 8.99 -5.98
C ASN A 122 -12.02 9.63 -7.32
N SER A 123 -11.05 10.08 -8.11
CA SER A 123 -11.26 10.66 -9.45
C SER A 123 -11.65 9.64 -10.52
N ARG A 124 -11.70 8.34 -10.19
CA ARG A 124 -11.96 7.26 -11.16
C ARG A 124 -13.35 6.67 -10.97
N SER A 125 -14.02 6.38 -12.08
CA SER A 125 -15.38 5.80 -12.09
C SER A 125 -15.47 4.47 -11.33
N LYS A 126 -14.37 3.70 -11.28
CA LYS A 126 -14.31 2.42 -10.54
C LYS A 126 -14.45 2.53 -9.03
N LYS A 127 -14.32 3.73 -8.45
CA LYS A 127 -14.70 3.98 -7.05
C LYS A 127 -16.13 3.49 -6.77
N ASN A 128 -17.05 3.70 -7.71
CA ASN A 128 -18.47 3.32 -7.56
C ASN A 128 -18.70 1.80 -7.49
N HIS A 129 -17.67 0.99 -7.80
CA HIS A 129 -17.74 -0.47 -7.75
C HIS A 129 -17.08 -1.07 -6.50
N LEU A 130 -16.60 -0.22 -5.58
CA LEU A 130 -16.05 -0.66 -4.31
C LEU A 130 -17.19 -1.09 -3.37
N SER A 131 -16.98 -2.20 -2.66
CA SER A 131 -17.93 -2.70 -1.65
C SER A 131 -17.73 -2.03 -0.28
N PHE A 132 -16.95 -0.96 -0.22
CA PHE A 132 -16.61 -0.23 0.99
C PHE A 132 -16.45 1.26 0.67
N ALA A 133 -16.68 2.11 1.67
CA ALA A 133 -16.51 3.54 1.51
C ALA A 133 -15.02 3.90 1.38
N LEU A 134 -14.66 4.61 0.33
CA LEU A 134 -13.36 5.25 0.19
C LEU A 134 -13.49 6.71 0.63
N PRO A 135 -12.81 7.12 1.72
CA PRO A 135 -12.81 8.51 2.18
C PRO A 135 -12.29 9.46 1.09
N PRO A 136 -12.74 10.73 1.05
CA PRO A 136 -12.18 11.71 0.13
C PRO A 136 -10.75 12.11 0.50
N GLU A 137 -10.44 12.13 1.80
CA GLU A 137 -9.14 12.54 2.36
C GLU A 137 -8.83 11.81 3.67
N PHE A 138 -7.58 11.90 4.12
CA PHE A 138 -7.17 11.50 5.46
C PHE A 138 -7.36 12.66 6.43
N VAL A 139 -8.52 12.67 7.09
CA VAL A 139 -8.85 13.63 8.15
C VAL A 139 -7.99 13.34 9.38
N LEU A 140 -7.31 14.38 9.86
CA LEU A 140 -6.60 14.41 11.13
C LEU A 140 -7.62 14.58 12.25
N GLU A 141 -7.52 13.76 13.29
CA GLU A 141 -8.34 13.96 14.48
C GLU A 141 -7.88 15.28 15.12
N SER A 142 -8.83 16.18 15.36
CA SER A 142 -8.57 17.44 16.06
C SER A 142 -8.51 17.12 17.55
N GLN A 143 -7.45 17.53 18.23
CA GLN A 143 -7.38 17.49 19.69
C GLN A 143 -8.47 18.32 20.35
#